data_AF-A0A496QDL7-F1
#
_entry.id   AF-A0A496QDL7-F1
#
_cell.length_a   1.000
_cell.length_b   1.000
_cell.length_c   1.000
_cell.angle_alpha   90.00
_cell.angle_beta   90.00
_cell.angle_gamma   90.00
#
_symmetry.space_group_name_H-M   'P 1'
#
loop_
_entity.id
_entity.type
_entity.pdbx_description
1 polymer ?
#
loop_
_entity_poly.entity_id
_entity_poly.type
_entity_poly.pdbx_seq_one_letter_code
_entity_poly.pdbx_strand_id
1 'polypeptide(L)'
;MEYKSRKFQRYKKVWEEAHGPVPQGQHLHHKDLNPGNDSLENLQLLSPKEHAQLHQRLNPKTAMPKECLDEARTWHQSEEGISWHRKHYHDFCKESLHQRIEKVCEVCGESFQGLWQSKYCSNKCKARARRASGIDDVKRICVSCGEFFTVDKYRTTRTCSRKCAGAASSITKRSKP
;
A
#
# COMPACT_ATOMS: atom_id res chain seq x y z
N MET A 1 -12.68 -12.00 28.09
CA MET A 1 -12.60 -13.12 27.14
C MET A 1 -12.89 -12.58 25.76
N GLU A 2 -11.98 -12.83 24.81
CA GLU A 2 -11.98 -12.32 23.44
C GLU A 2 -13.26 -12.68 22.68
N TYR A 3 -14.01 -11.67 22.25
CA TYR A 3 -15.08 -11.84 21.28
C TYR A 3 -14.44 -11.94 19.88
N LYS A 4 -13.94 -13.13 19.51
CA LYS A 4 -13.59 -13.42 18.12
C LYS A 4 -14.89 -13.53 17.34
N SER A 5 -15.29 -12.46 16.67
CA SER A 5 -16.34 -12.50 15.64
C SER A 5 -15.90 -13.47 14.53
N ARG A 6 -16.20 -14.76 14.71
CA ARG A 6 -16.22 -15.72 13.61
C ARG A 6 -17.39 -15.29 12.74
N LYS A 7 -17.09 -14.69 11.58
CA LYS A 7 -18.09 -14.42 10.53
C LYS A 7 -18.95 -15.67 10.36
N PHE A 8 -20.20 -15.62 10.83
CA PHE A 8 -21.10 -16.75 10.81
C PHE A 8 -21.42 -17.10 9.36
N GLN A 9 -20.86 -18.20 8.87
CA GLN A 9 -21.03 -18.64 7.49
C GLN A 9 -22.29 -19.51 7.41
N ARG A 10 -23.45 -18.85 7.41
CA ARG A 10 -24.80 -19.46 7.35
C ARG A 10 -24.91 -20.65 6.37
N TYR A 11 -24.39 -20.51 5.15
CA TYR A 11 -24.37 -21.56 4.13
C TYR A 11 -23.56 -22.82 4.52
N LYS A 12 -22.51 -22.69 5.34
CA LYS A 12 -21.76 -23.85 5.85
C LYS A 12 -22.61 -24.70 6.78
N LYS A 13 -23.44 -24.06 7.61
CA LYS A 13 -24.35 -24.79 8.50
C LYS A 13 -25.38 -25.59 7.71
N VAL A 14 -25.98 -24.98 6.69
CA VAL A 14 -26.92 -25.66 5.78
C VAL A 14 -26.27 -26.87 5.10
N TRP A 15 -25.01 -26.73 4.68
CA TRP A 15 -24.25 -27.86 4.12
C TRP A 15 -23.96 -28.95 5.16
N GLU A 16 -23.47 -28.57 6.34
CA GLU A 16 -23.09 -29.49 7.41
C GLU A 16 -24.26 -30.29 7.97
N GLU A 17 -25.44 -29.69 8.05
CA GLU A 17 -26.68 -30.36 8.44
C GLU A 17 -27.11 -31.44 7.44
N ALA A 18 -26.81 -31.25 6.15
CA ALA A 18 -27.24 -32.16 5.09
C ALA A 18 -26.18 -33.24 4.73
N HIS A 19 -24.90 -32.88 4.73
CA HIS A 19 -23.81 -33.71 4.23
C HIS A 19 -22.68 -33.95 5.24
N GLY A 20 -22.78 -33.37 6.44
CA GLY A 20 -21.70 -33.39 7.42
C GLY A 20 -20.56 -32.42 7.07
N PRO A 21 -19.39 -32.56 7.72
CA PRO A 21 -18.32 -31.58 7.63
C PRO A 21 -17.85 -31.37 6.19
N VAL A 22 -17.59 -30.11 5.83
CA VAL A 22 -16.98 -29.78 4.54
C VAL A 22 -15.65 -30.53 4.41
N PRO A 23 -15.43 -31.33 3.34
CA PRO A 23 -14.20 -32.09 3.18
C PRO A 23 -12.95 -31.21 3.25
N GLN A 24 -11.89 -31.74 3.87
CA GLN A 24 -10.64 -31.00 4.02
C GLN A 24 -10.08 -30.62 2.64
N GLY A 25 -9.73 -29.35 2.49
CA GLY A 25 -9.19 -28.84 1.22
C GLY A 25 -10.26 -28.56 0.16
N GLN A 26 -11.54 -28.44 0.54
CA GLN A 26 -12.62 -27.97 -0.33
C GLN A 26 -13.26 -26.68 0.22
N HIS A 27 -13.74 -25.84 -0.70
CA HIS A 27 -14.45 -24.60 -0.43
C HIS A 27 -15.89 -24.71 -0.94
N LEU A 28 -16.83 -24.20 -0.16
CA LEU A 28 -18.22 -24.04 -0.60
C LEU A 28 -18.38 -22.73 -1.36
N HIS A 29 -19.06 -22.80 -2.50
CA HIS A 29 -19.32 -21.69 -3.40
C HIS A 29 -20.80 -21.64 -3.78
N HIS A 30 -21.36 -20.44 -3.86
CA HIS A 30 -22.71 -20.17 -4.36
C HIS A 30 -22.72 -20.18 -5.88
N LYS A 31 -23.39 -21.15 -6.51
CA LYS A 31 -23.45 -21.32 -7.99
C LYS A 31 -23.99 -20.07 -8.68
N ASP A 32 -24.95 -19.39 -8.06
CA ASP A 32 -25.59 -18.16 -8.54
C ASP A 32 -24.83 -16.86 -8.19
N LEU A 33 -23.69 -16.97 -7.49
CA LEU A 33 -22.89 -15.84 -7.02
C LEU A 33 -23.60 -14.91 -6.04
N ASN A 34 -24.76 -15.31 -5.51
CA ASN A 34 -25.52 -14.57 -4.53
C ASN A 34 -25.23 -15.12 -3.13
N PRO A 35 -24.45 -14.42 -2.29
CA PRO A 35 -24.19 -14.85 -0.91
C PRO A 35 -25.46 -14.90 -0.04
N GLY A 36 -26.57 -14.35 -0.56
CA GLY A 36 -27.92 -14.32 -0.02
C GLY A 36 -28.75 -15.59 -0.23
N ASN A 37 -28.34 -16.52 -1.10
CA ASN A 37 -29.08 -17.76 -1.40
C ASN A 37 -28.39 -19.02 -0.84
N ASP A 38 -28.77 -19.46 0.36
CA ASP A 38 -28.10 -20.60 1.02
C ASP A 38 -28.70 -21.97 0.68
N SER A 39 -29.60 -22.07 -0.30
CA SER A 39 -30.20 -23.36 -0.68
C SER A 39 -29.13 -24.39 -1.02
N LEU A 40 -29.29 -25.62 -0.52
CA LEU A 40 -28.28 -26.68 -0.66
C LEU A 40 -27.91 -26.96 -2.13
N GLU A 41 -28.89 -26.89 -3.02
CA GLU A 41 -28.74 -27.00 -4.47
C GLU A 41 -27.92 -25.88 -5.12
N ASN A 42 -27.90 -24.69 -4.49
CA ASN A 42 -27.12 -23.53 -4.89
C ASN A 42 -25.68 -23.59 -4.36
N LEU A 43 -25.36 -24.53 -3.46
CA LEU A 43 -24.01 -24.73 -2.96
C LEU A 43 -23.27 -25.77 -3.80
N GLN A 44 -22.00 -25.51 -4.06
CA GLN A 44 -21.09 -26.47 -4.67
C GLN A 44 -19.75 -26.51 -3.95
N LEU A 45 -19.18 -27.71 -3.85
CA LEU A 45 -17.82 -27.91 -3.40
C LEU A 45 -16.87 -27.70 -4.57
N LEU A 46 -15.88 -26.83 -4.38
CA LEU A 46 -14.79 -26.59 -5.30
C LEU A 46 -13.47 -26.76 -4.57
N SER A 47 -12.43 -27.21 -5.27
CA SER A 47 -11.08 -27.07 -4.74
C SER A 47 -10.73 -25.58 -4.60
N PRO A 48 -9.80 -25.21 -3.70
CA PRO A 48 -9.28 -23.85 -3.58
C PRO A 48 -8.83 -23.26 -4.92
N LYS A 49 -8.24 -24.09 -5.78
CA LYS A 49 -7.78 -23.70 -7.11
C LYS A 49 -8.95 -23.37 -8.04
N GLU A 50 -9.98 -24.21 -8.11
CA GLU A 50 -11.16 -23.99 -8.94
C GLU A 50 -11.96 -22.78 -8.45
N HIS A 51 -12.12 -22.65 -7.13
CA HIS A 51 -12.78 -21.49 -6.53
C HIS A 51 -12.05 -20.19 -6.87
N ALA A 52 -10.71 -20.18 -6.78
CA ALA A 52 -9.90 -19.02 -7.15
C ALA A 52 -9.97 -18.72 -8.65
N GLN A 53 -9.91 -19.73 -9.52
CA GLN A 53 -10.05 -19.56 -10.97
C GLN A 53 -11.43 -19.02 -11.36
N LEU A 54 -12.49 -19.49 -10.71
CA LEU A 54 -13.84 -19.00 -10.91
C LEU A 54 -13.95 -17.52 -10.53
N HIS A 55 -13.48 -17.13 -9.35
CA HIS A 55 -13.45 -15.73 -8.96
C HIS A 55 -12.51 -14.87 -9.82
N GLN A 56 -11.43 -15.44 -10.35
CA GLN A 56 -10.55 -14.74 -11.30
C GLN A 56 -11.24 -14.48 -12.65
N ARG A 57 -12.11 -15.39 -13.10
CA ARG A 57 -12.91 -15.22 -14.33
C ARG A 57 -14.07 -14.24 -14.13
N LEU A 58 -14.70 -14.25 -12.94
CA LEU A 58 -15.86 -13.41 -12.60
C LEU A 58 -15.47 -11.99 -12.19
N ASN A 59 -14.36 -11.84 -11.49
CA ASN A 59 -13.64 -10.58 -11.30
C ASN A 59 -12.37 -10.64 -12.15
N PRO A 60 -12.47 -10.50 -13.49
CA PRO A 60 -11.28 -10.16 -14.23
C PRO A 60 -10.73 -8.90 -13.56
N LYS A 61 -9.40 -8.77 -13.42
CA LYS A 61 -8.73 -7.54 -12.95
C LYS A 61 -8.96 -6.39 -13.95
N THR A 62 -10.21 -6.11 -14.26
CA THR A 62 -10.69 -5.02 -15.06
C THR A 62 -10.59 -3.79 -14.18
N ALA A 63 -10.18 -2.69 -14.78
CA ALA A 63 -10.30 -1.41 -14.11
C ALA A 63 -11.76 -1.23 -13.67
N MET A 64 -11.97 -0.73 -12.45
CA MET A 64 -13.31 -0.35 -12.02
C MET A 64 -13.94 0.54 -13.09
N PRO A 65 -15.23 0.34 -13.44
CA PRO A 65 -15.91 1.20 -14.40
C PRO A 65 -15.73 2.67 -14.02
N LYS A 66 -15.51 3.51 -15.04
CA LYS A 66 -15.20 4.92 -14.83
C LYS A 66 -16.33 5.60 -14.05
N GLU A 67 -17.56 5.20 -14.31
CA GLU A 67 -18.79 5.65 -13.68
C GLU A 67 -18.73 5.42 -12.16
N CYS A 68 -18.37 4.22 -11.71
CA CYS A 68 -18.20 3.93 -10.29
C CYS A 68 -17.12 4.79 -9.62
N LEU A 69 -16.03 5.08 -10.34
CA LEU A 69 -14.96 5.95 -9.83
C LEU A 69 -15.39 7.41 -9.75
N ASP A 70 -16.16 7.89 -10.73
CA ASP A 70 -16.67 9.26 -10.78
C ASP A 70 -17.79 9.47 -9.74
N GLU A 71 -18.67 8.49 -9.54
CA GLU A 71 -19.64 8.48 -8.43
C GLU A 71 -18.95 8.49 -7.08
N ALA A 72 -17.94 7.63 -6.87
CA ALA A 72 -17.14 7.64 -5.66
C ALA A 72 -16.48 9.01 -5.44
N ARG A 73 -15.87 9.60 -6.48
CA ARG A 73 -15.28 10.94 -6.38
C ARG A 73 -16.32 11.98 -5.96
N THR A 74 -17.49 11.96 -6.60
CA THR A 74 -18.59 12.89 -6.33
C THR A 74 -19.04 12.80 -4.88
N TRP A 75 -19.22 11.58 -4.36
CA TRP A 75 -19.59 11.37 -2.96
C TRP A 75 -18.51 11.85 -1.98
N HIS A 76 -17.22 11.56 -2.23
CA HIS A 76 -16.15 12.02 -1.34
C HIS A 76 -15.95 13.55 -1.36
N GLN A 77 -16.43 14.23 -2.40
CA GLN A 77 -16.44 15.70 -2.50
C GLN A 77 -17.70 16.34 -1.90
N SER A 78 -18.76 15.56 -1.68
CA SER A 78 -20.01 16.04 -1.06
C SER A 78 -19.81 16.41 0.40
N GLU A 79 -20.65 17.31 0.91
CA GLU A 79 -20.63 17.71 2.32
C GLU A 79 -20.98 16.52 3.24
N GLU A 80 -21.92 15.68 2.80
CA GLU A 80 -22.34 14.47 3.49
C GLU A 80 -21.19 13.47 3.61
N GLY A 81 -20.45 13.24 2.53
CA GLY A 81 -19.28 12.34 2.52
C GLY A 81 -18.15 12.85 3.42
N ILE A 82 -17.83 14.15 3.35
CA ILE A 82 -16.82 14.77 4.21
C ILE A 82 -17.23 14.68 5.68
N SER A 83 -18.49 14.97 6.00
CA SER A 83 -19.05 14.88 7.35
C SER A 83 -19.02 13.45 7.88
N TRP A 84 -19.40 12.47 7.05
CA TRP A 84 -19.33 11.05 7.39
C TRP A 84 -17.88 10.63 7.70
N HIS A 85 -16.91 10.97 6.85
CA HIS A 85 -15.50 10.64 7.08
C HIS A 85 -14.94 11.28 8.36
N ARG A 86 -15.35 12.52 8.67
CA ARG A 86 -14.97 13.20 9.91
C ARG A 86 -15.50 12.45 11.13
N LYS A 87 -16.79 12.12 11.16
CA LYS A 87 -17.41 11.37 12.26
C LYS A 87 -16.78 9.99 12.40
N HIS A 88 -16.68 9.25 11.29
CA HIS A 88 -16.08 7.92 11.27
C HIS A 88 -14.64 7.91 11.81
N TYR A 89 -13.84 8.91 11.44
CA TYR A 89 -12.50 9.08 11.99
C TYR A 89 -12.52 9.28 13.51
N HIS A 90 -13.39 10.17 14.01
CA HIS A 90 -13.50 10.45 15.44
C HIS A 90 -13.97 9.25 16.25
N ASP A 91 -14.99 8.55 15.76
CA ASP A 91 -15.67 7.49 16.50
C ASP A 91 -14.87 6.18 16.51
N PHE A 92 -14.18 5.85 15.42
CA PHE A 92 -13.58 4.53 15.24
C PHE A 92 -12.07 4.54 15.06
N CYS A 93 -11.50 5.59 14.48
CA CYS A 93 -10.09 5.56 14.07
C CYS A 93 -9.16 6.35 15.00
N LYS A 94 -9.65 7.43 15.63
CA LYS A 94 -8.82 8.42 16.31
C LYS A 94 -7.93 7.79 17.38
N GLU A 95 -8.49 7.00 18.29
CA GLU A 95 -7.71 6.44 19.40
C GLU A 95 -6.63 5.47 18.88
N SER A 96 -7.02 4.51 18.06
CA SER A 96 -6.10 3.48 17.53
C SER A 96 -5.01 4.07 16.63
N LEU A 97 -5.31 5.08 15.81
CA LEU A 97 -4.33 5.70 14.92
C LEU A 97 -3.29 6.56 15.65
N HIS A 98 -3.62 7.08 16.83
CA HIS A 98 -2.73 7.96 17.61
C HIS A 98 -2.02 7.24 18.75
N GLN A 99 -2.30 5.94 18.94
CA GLN A 99 -1.62 5.14 19.95
C GLN A 99 -0.11 5.10 19.67
N ARG A 100 0.68 5.51 20.67
CA ARG A 100 2.13 5.41 20.63
C ARG A 100 2.58 4.14 21.32
N ILE A 101 3.45 3.40 20.64
CA ILE A 101 4.07 2.17 21.12
C ILE A 101 5.59 2.34 21.12
N GLU A 102 6.25 1.67 22.06
CA GLU A 102 7.70 1.58 22.08
C GLU A 102 8.18 0.64 20.97
N LYS A 103 9.17 1.09 20.19
CA LYS A 103 9.73 0.36 19.05
C LYS A 103 11.23 0.64 18.95
N VAL A 104 11.93 -0.19 18.18
CA VAL A 104 13.33 0.01 17.84
C VAL A 104 13.44 0.62 16.44
N CYS A 105 14.26 1.65 16.29
CA CYS A 105 14.51 2.30 15.01
C CYS A 105 15.30 1.38 14.06
N GLU A 106 14.78 1.14 12.86
CA GLU A 106 15.43 0.27 11.85
C GLU A 106 16.81 0.78 11.39
N VAL A 107 17.16 2.02 11.72
CA VAL A 107 18.31 2.73 11.15
C VAL A 107 19.40 2.99 12.19
N CYS A 108 19.03 3.41 13.41
CA CYS A 108 20.01 3.64 14.50
C CYS A 108 19.98 2.57 15.60
N GLY A 109 18.94 1.73 15.67
CA GLY A 109 18.81 0.72 16.73
C GLY A 109 18.36 1.25 18.09
N GLU A 110 18.13 2.56 18.24
CA GLU A 110 17.63 3.14 19.49
C GLU A 110 16.13 2.86 19.68
N SER A 111 15.71 2.68 20.94
CA SER A 111 14.29 2.62 21.30
C SER A 111 13.64 4.00 21.20
N PHE A 112 12.40 4.04 20.72
CA PHE A 112 11.62 5.27 20.60
C PHE A 112 10.12 4.99 20.71
N GLN A 113 9.36 6.00 21.12
CA GLN A 113 7.90 5.94 21.09
C GLN A 113 7.38 6.48 19.76
N GLY A 114 6.70 5.64 18.99
CA GLY A 114 6.17 5.98 17.67
C GLY A 114 4.75 5.48 17.49
N LEU A 115 4.08 5.96 16.44
CA LEU A 115 2.83 5.31 15.99
C LEU A 115 3.15 3.90 15.49
N TRP A 116 2.15 3.02 15.42
CA TRP A 116 2.36 1.64 14.96
C TRP A 116 3.08 1.56 13.59
N GLN A 117 2.79 2.47 12.65
CA GLN A 117 3.45 2.55 11.34
C GLN A 117 4.85 3.19 11.35
N SER A 118 5.26 3.80 12.46
CA SER A 118 6.56 4.47 12.56
C SER A 118 7.69 3.44 12.53
N LYS A 119 8.63 3.62 11.59
CA LYS A 119 9.82 2.77 11.41
C LYS A 119 11.10 3.39 11.96
N TYR A 120 11.09 4.70 12.13
CA TYR A 120 12.27 5.51 12.42
C TYR A 120 12.02 6.43 13.60
N CYS A 121 13.02 6.60 14.45
CA CYS A 121 12.93 7.48 15.62
C CYS A 121 12.82 8.97 15.26
N SER A 122 13.30 9.39 14.08
CA SER A 122 13.35 10.80 13.69
C SER A 122 13.42 10.99 12.16
N ASN A 123 13.16 12.23 11.72
CA ASN A 123 13.35 12.64 10.32
C ASN A 123 14.79 12.42 9.82
N LYS A 124 15.80 12.49 10.71
CA LYS A 124 17.20 12.20 10.37
C LYS A 124 17.38 10.73 9.96
N CYS A 125 16.80 9.80 10.73
CA CYS A 125 16.85 8.37 10.42
C CYS A 125 16.01 8.04 9.17
N LYS A 126 14.83 8.66 9.01
CA LYS A 126 14.01 8.56 7.80
C LYS A 126 14.78 9.01 6.55
N ALA A 127 15.44 10.16 6.61
CA ALA A 127 16.24 10.68 5.50
C ALA A 127 17.46 9.80 5.21
N ARG A 128 18.09 9.21 6.24
CA ARG A 128 19.19 8.25 6.06
C ARG A 128 18.73 6.98 5.35
N ALA A 129 17.59 6.40 5.77
CA ALA A 129 17.00 5.24 5.10
C ALA A 129 16.66 5.54 3.64
N ARG A 130 16.03 6.70 3.36
CA ARG A 130 15.68 7.11 1.99
C ARG A 130 16.90 7.31 1.08
N ARG A 131 17.98 7.90 1.60
CA ARG A 131 19.24 8.04 0.86
C ARG A 131 19.91 6.69 0.62
N ALA A 132 19.91 5.80 1.62
CA ALA A 132 20.47 4.47 1.49
C ALA A 132 19.70 3.60 0.48
N SER A 133 18.40 3.85 0.26
CA SER A 133 17.60 3.10 -0.71
C SER A 133 17.86 3.48 -2.16
N GLY A 134 18.59 4.58 -2.44
CA GLY A 134 18.92 5.04 -3.80
C GLY A 134 17.71 5.46 -4.64
N ILE A 135 16.51 5.59 -4.07
CA ILE A 135 15.27 5.83 -4.82
C ILE A 135 15.24 7.21 -5.51
N ASP A 136 16.03 8.15 -4.98
CA ASP A 136 16.15 9.51 -5.49
C ASP A 136 17.41 9.72 -6.33
N ASP A 137 18.20 8.67 -6.56
CA ASP A 137 19.40 8.74 -7.37
C ASP A 137 19.05 8.80 -8.86
N VAL A 138 19.60 9.80 -9.55
CA VAL A 138 19.43 10.00 -10.99
C VAL A 138 20.78 10.02 -11.69
N LYS A 139 20.82 9.49 -12.91
CA LYS A 139 21.99 9.60 -13.78
C LYS A 139 21.95 10.94 -14.51
N ARG A 140 23.06 11.67 -14.48
CA ARG A 140 23.27 12.91 -15.23
C ARG A 140 24.56 12.85 -16.01
N ILE A 141 24.68 13.69 -17.03
CA ILE A 141 25.89 13.86 -17.83
C ILE A 141 26.73 14.99 -17.24
N CYS A 142 28.02 14.75 -17.04
CA CYS A 142 28.95 15.75 -16.54
C CYS A 142 29.21 16.83 -17.60
N VAL A 143 28.96 18.10 -17.26
CA VAL A 143 29.19 19.22 -18.20
C VAL A 143 30.66 19.47 -18.55
N SER A 144 31.60 18.94 -17.76
CA SER A 144 33.04 19.17 -17.98
C SER A 144 33.72 18.03 -18.74
N CYS A 145 33.28 16.78 -18.57
CA CYS A 145 33.95 15.61 -19.16
C CYS A 145 33.02 14.70 -19.98
N GLY A 146 31.71 14.97 -20.02
CA GLY A 146 30.74 14.17 -20.78
C GLY A 146 30.34 12.84 -20.15
N GLU A 147 30.99 12.41 -19.06
CA GLU A 147 30.68 11.12 -18.43
C GLU A 147 29.38 11.12 -17.62
N PHE A 148 28.71 9.98 -17.59
CA PHE A 148 27.55 9.78 -16.71
C PHE A 148 27.98 9.67 -15.25
N PHE A 149 27.23 10.32 -14.37
CA PHE A 149 27.40 10.18 -12.94
C PHE A 149 26.05 10.12 -12.23
N THR A 150 26.04 9.40 -11.11
CA THR A 150 24.86 9.28 -10.25
C THR A 150 24.87 10.39 -9.22
N VAL A 151 23.73 11.05 -9.05
CA VAL A 151 23.55 12.09 -8.06
C VAL A 151 22.12 12.08 -7.56
N ASP A 152 21.93 12.41 -6.29
CA ASP A 152 20.62 12.70 -5.72
C ASP A 152 19.91 13.79 -6.56
N LYS A 153 18.66 13.52 -6.96
CA LYS A 153 17.88 14.40 -7.85
C LYS A 153 17.69 15.82 -7.32
N TYR A 154 17.75 16.02 -6.01
CA TYR A 154 17.61 17.33 -5.37
C TYR A 154 18.91 18.14 -5.39
N ARG A 155 20.07 17.51 -5.65
CA ARG A 155 21.32 18.24 -5.79
C ARG A 155 21.35 18.97 -7.13
N THR A 156 21.90 20.18 -7.16
CA THR A 156 22.13 20.97 -8.37
C THR A 156 23.46 20.66 -9.05
N THR A 157 24.22 19.68 -8.54
CA THR A 157 25.54 19.31 -9.07
C THR A 157 25.45 18.89 -10.55
N ARG A 158 26.24 19.55 -11.40
CA ARG A 158 26.33 19.33 -12.85
C ARG A 158 27.58 18.56 -13.29
N THR A 159 28.47 18.26 -12.36
CA THR A 159 29.79 17.68 -12.61
C THR A 159 30.01 16.41 -11.80
N CYS A 160 30.67 15.40 -12.38
CA CYS A 160 30.88 14.10 -11.74
C CYS A 160 31.85 14.12 -10.54
N SER A 161 32.74 15.11 -10.44
CA SER A 161 33.79 15.16 -9.42
C SER A 161 34.22 16.58 -9.08
N ARG A 162 34.93 16.77 -7.95
CA ARG A 162 35.53 18.07 -7.58
C ARG A 162 36.50 18.60 -8.64
N LYS A 163 37.24 17.72 -9.32
CA LYS A 163 38.14 18.08 -10.43
C LYS A 163 37.36 18.72 -11.59
N CYS A 164 36.27 18.07 -12.00
CA CYS A 164 35.37 18.60 -13.04
C CYS A 164 34.66 19.89 -12.59
N ALA A 165 34.30 20.01 -11.31
CA ALA A 165 33.73 21.24 -10.77
C ALA A 165 34.72 22.41 -10.83
N GLY A 166 36.00 22.16 -10.49
CA GLY A 166 37.08 23.14 -10.60
C GLY A 166 37.31 23.58 -12.05
N ALA A 167 37.34 22.63 -12.99
CA ALA A 167 37.49 22.93 -14.42
C ALA A 167 36.31 23.73 -15.00
N ALA A 168 35.07 23.37 -14.66
CA ALA A 168 33.90 24.13 -15.09
C ALA A 168 33.88 25.57 -14.51
N SER A 169 34.36 25.73 -13.28
CA SER A 169 34.45 27.03 -12.62
C SER A 169 35.57 27.92 -13.17
N SER A 170 36.68 27.33 -13.63
CA SER A 170 37.78 28.10 -14.23
C SER A 170 37.43 28.58 -15.64
N ILE A 171 36.71 27.77 -16.42
CA ILE A 171 36.18 28.16 -17.74
C ILE A 171 35.24 29.37 -17.60
N THR A 172 34.25 29.28 -16.69
CA THR A 172 33.26 30.36 -16.48
C THR A 172 33.87 31.66 -15.95
N LYS A 173 34.98 31.60 -15.18
CA LYS A 173 35.71 32.78 -14.71
C LYS A 173 36.53 33.48 -15.80
N ARG A 174 37.06 32.73 -16.79
CA ARG A 174 37.84 33.29 -17.91
C ARG A 174 36.97 33.94 -18.99
N SER A 175 35.70 33.57 -19.04
CA SER A 175 34.71 34.08 -20.00
C SER A 175 33.88 35.27 -19.49
N LYS A 176 34.15 35.77 -18.27
CA LYS A 176 33.60 37.05 -17.82
C LYS A 176 34.50 38.19 -18.34
N PRO A 177 33.96 39.17 -19.08
CA PRO A 177 34.72 40.30 -19.61
C PRO A 177 35.38 41.12 -18.51
#